data_AF-A0A9W8R571-F1
#
_entry.id   AF-A0A9W8R571-F1
#
_cell.length_a   1.000
_cell.length_b   1.000
_cell.length_c   1.000
_cell.angle_alpha   90.00
_cell.angle_beta   90.00
_cell.angle_gamma   90.00
#
_symmetry.space_group_name_H-M   'P 1'
#
loop_
_entity.id
_entity.type
_entity.pdbx_description
1 polymer ?
#
loop_
_entity_poly.entity_id
_entity_poly.type
_entity_poly.pdbx_seq_one_letter_code
_entity_poly.pdbx_strand_id
1 'polypeptide(L)'
;MRTATLLAVANLGTAFAAVQIYGQCGGGAFTGETDCADGSTCVEMNEWYSQCIPGAQGGNSGSNPPAQEVEVPESTEAPATEVSSVEEEEENNDDETAPVETSAPVVPSQPAEEEGDDEESAPVETSAPAVPSQPAEEESTPVVEPTSAAAAPTSGSGSGSGSGSGSGGITRTIPASSGSTNAATAIPVSGELDGGMMYYDRSPAVCKDQTETGEADAMFILEDGATLRNVIIGPGQAEGVHCKGTCTLENVWFEDVCEDAITLKQKSGTSIIRGGGAFHASDKVVQFNGRGTVEISDFYVEDYGKLVRACGNCKDNGGPRNVVIENIAAVDGGVLCGINTNYGDTCTISNSCQDSGKTCDLFEGNSDGSEPTKLSSGPDGTSCKADSFSETC
;
A
#
# COMPACT_ATOMS: atom_id res chain seq x y z
N MET A 1 -46.80 41.86 44.41
CA MET A 1 -45.91 41.63 43.27
C MET A 1 -45.30 40.25 43.45
N ARG A 2 -45.74 39.25 42.69
CA ARG A 2 -45.12 37.92 42.66
C ARG A 2 -44.33 37.84 41.36
N THR A 3 -43.01 37.94 41.47
CA THR A 3 -42.10 37.90 40.34
C THR A 3 -41.91 36.43 39.96
N ALA A 4 -42.49 36.01 38.84
CA ALA A 4 -42.27 34.69 38.27
C ALA A 4 -40.99 34.72 37.44
N THR A 5 -39.95 34.04 37.92
CA THR A 5 -38.70 33.85 37.18
C THR A 5 -38.91 32.76 36.14
N LEU A 6 -38.92 33.15 34.87
CA LEU A 6 -38.95 32.23 33.73
C LEU A 6 -37.55 31.62 33.56
N LEU A 7 -37.43 30.31 33.80
CA LEU A 7 -36.20 29.56 33.57
C LEU A 7 -36.19 29.11 32.10
N ALA A 8 -35.38 29.76 31.26
CA ALA A 8 -35.19 29.35 29.86
C ALA A 8 -34.25 28.14 29.83
N VAL A 9 -34.80 26.96 29.52
CA VAL A 9 -34.02 25.76 29.23
C VAL A 9 -33.49 25.92 27.80
N ALA A 10 -32.19 26.18 27.65
CA ALA A 10 -31.52 26.15 26.36
C ALA A 10 -31.38 24.68 25.92
N ASN A 11 -32.09 24.28 24.86
CA ASN A 11 -31.84 23.02 24.16
C ASN A 11 -30.47 23.11 23.47
N LEU A 12 -29.44 22.57 24.10
CA LEU A 12 -28.19 22.21 23.44
C LEU A 12 -28.47 20.93 22.64
N GLY A 13 -29.08 21.07 21.47
CA GLY A 13 -29.15 19.98 20.51
C GLY A 13 -27.74 19.60 20.10
N THR A 14 -27.37 18.34 20.30
CA THR A 14 -26.17 17.76 19.69
C THR A 14 -26.35 17.81 18.18
N ALA A 15 -25.66 18.74 17.52
CA ALA A 15 -25.52 18.71 16.07
C ALA A 15 -24.66 17.49 15.74
N PHE A 16 -25.26 16.44 15.19
CA PHE A 16 -24.51 15.34 14.57
C PHE A 16 -23.83 15.91 13.34
N ALA A 17 -22.51 15.73 13.25
CA ALA A 17 -21.74 16.26 12.14
C ALA A 17 -21.93 15.32 10.95
N ALA A 18 -22.56 15.80 9.88
CA ALA A 18 -22.69 15.02 8.67
C ALA A 18 -21.30 14.68 8.09
N VAL A 19 -21.13 13.45 7.61
CA VAL A 19 -19.91 12.98 6.96
C VAL A 19 -19.66 13.81 5.71
N GLN A 20 -18.46 14.36 5.59
CA GLN A 20 -18.07 15.13 4.40
C GLN A 20 -18.18 14.29 3.12
N ILE A 21 -18.35 14.97 1.99
CA ILE A 21 -18.32 14.33 0.67
C ILE A 21 -17.00 13.56 0.52
N TYR A 22 -17.08 12.33 0.01
CA TYR A 22 -16.02 11.31 -0.07
C TYR A 22 -15.53 10.73 1.28
N GLY A 23 -16.11 11.14 2.41
CA GLY A 23 -15.85 10.52 3.70
C GLY A 23 -16.47 9.11 3.82
N GLN A 24 -15.88 8.27 4.67
CA GLN A 24 -16.46 6.97 5.01
C GLN A 24 -17.73 7.16 5.84
N CYS A 25 -18.81 6.48 5.44
CA CYS A 25 -20.14 6.58 6.06
C CYS A 25 -20.73 5.21 6.41
N GLY A 26 -19.97 4.13 6.27
CA GLY A 26 -20.41 2.78 6.52
C GLY A 26 -19.32 1.73 6.30
N GLY A 27 -19.69 0.46 6.52
CA GLY A 27 -18.82 -0.71 6.44
C GLY A 27 -18.82 -1.55 7.72
N GLY A 28 -18.49 -2.84 7.61
CA GLY A 28 -18.64 -3.84 8.68
C GLY A 28 -17.94 -3.53 10.01
N ALA A 29 -16.87 -2.72 10.00
CA ALA A 29 -16.15 -2.28 11.19
C ALA A 29 -16.31 -0.78 11.51
N PHE A 30 -17.12 -0.06 10.73
CA PHE A 30 -17.26 1.39 10.87
C PHE A 30 -18.24 1.76 11.99
N THR A 31 -17.78 2.58 12.93
CA THR A 31 -18.56 3.04 14.10
C THR A 31 -18.80 4.56 14.12
N GLY A 32 -18.44 5.23 13.02
CA GLY A 32 -18.57 6.68 12.87
C GLY A 32 -19.95 7.14 12.42
N GLU A 33 -20.04 8.43 12.09
CA GLU A 33 -21.26 9.04 11.54
C GLU A 33 -21.64 8.41 10.20
N THR A 34 -22.92 8.15 9.98
CA THR A 34 -23.41 7.47 8.75
C THR A 34 -24.18 8.41 7.82
N ASP A 35 -24.61 9.56 8.33
CA ASP A 35 -25.34 10.56 7.57
C ASP A 35 -24.38 11.43 6.75
N CYS A 36 -24.51 11.39 5.44
CA CYS A 36 -23.68 12.18 4.53
C CYS A 36 -24.13 13.65 4.47
N ALA A 37 -23.17 14.55 4.23
CA ALA A 37 -23.43 15.97 4.02
C ALA A 37 -24.38 16.20 2.84
N ASP A 38 -25.15 17.29 2.91
CA ASP A 38 -26.14 17.65 1.90
C ASP A 38 -25.58 17.56 0.47
N GLY A 39 -26.31 16.89 -0.41
CA GLY A 39 -25.90 16.68 -1.81
C GLY A 39 -25.06 15.42 -2.05
N SER A 40 -24.80 14.61 -1.03
CA SER A 40 -24.17 13.29 -1.14
C SER A 40 -25.02 12.19 -0.49
N THR A 41 -24.71 10.93 -0.79
CA THR A 41 -25.41 9.77 -0.22
C THR A 41 -24.41 8.67 0.08
N CYS A 42 -24.64 7.94 1.17
CA CYS A 42 -23.78 6.84 1.54
C CYS A 42 -23.97 5.68 0.57
N VAL A 43 -22.94 5.40 -0.23
CA VAL A 43 -22.93 4.31 -1.21
C VAL A 43 -22.03 3.20 -0.67
N GLU A 44 -22.60 2.00 -0.53
CA GLU A 44 -21.82 0.80 -0.22
C GLU A 44 -20.89 0.48 -1.39
N MET A 45 -19.58 0.44 -1.12
CA MET A 45 -18.57 0.03 -2.10
C MET A 45 -18.27 -1.47 -1.95
N ASN A 46 -18.19 -1.93 -0.71
CA ASN A 46 -18.12 -3.34 -0.32
C ASN A 46 -18.60 -3.51 1.13
N GLU A 47 -18.64 -4.74 1.62
CA GLU A 47 -19.10 -5.08 2.96
C GLU A 47 -18.31 -4.35 4.08
N TRP A 48 -17.09 -3.90 3.82
CA TRP A 48 -16.19 -3.26 4.77
C TRP A 48 -16.11 -1.73 4.64
N TYR A 49 -16.61 -1.15 3.55
CA TYR A 49 -16.45 0.28 3.26
C TYR A 49 -17.64 0.86 2.48
N SER A 50 -18.19 1.96 2.99
CA SER A 50 -19.19 2.79 2.29
C SER A 50 -18.74 4.24 2.31
N GLN A 51 -19.04 5.00 1.25
CA GLN A 51 -18.52 6.35 1.05
C GLN A 51 -19.63 7.34 0.67
N CYS A 52 -19.54 8.58 1.15
CA CYS A 52 -20.45 9.65 0.75
C CYS A 52 -20.15 10.13 -0.68
N ILE A 53 -20.95 9.70 -1.66
CA ILE A 53 -20.72 10.06 -3.07
C ILE A 53 -21.64 11.23 -3.48
N PRO A 54 -21.11 12.29 -4.13
CA PRO A 54 -21.93 13.36 -4.68
C PRO A 54 -22.96 12.83 -5.67
N GLY A 55 -24.22 13.28 -5.55
CA GLY A 55 -25.23 13.01 -6.58
C GLY A 55 -25.62 11.55 -6.77
N ALA A 56 -25.14 10.63 -5.92
CA ALA A 56 -25.65 9.27 -5.85
C ALA A 56 -27.07 9.31 -5.29
N GLN A 57 -28.07 9.61 -6.13
CA GLN A 57 -29.45 9.36 -5.74
C GLN A 57 -29.55 7.87 -5.41
N GLY A 58 -29.81 7.59 -4.13
CA GLY A 58 -29.79 6.25 -3.56
C GLY A 58 -30.38 5.23 -4.52
N GLY A 59 -29.60 4.18 -4.80
CA GLY A 59 -30.08 3.01 -5.50
C GLY A 59 -31.33 2.51 -4.79
N ASN A 60 -32.48 2.79 -5.40
CA ASN A 60 -33.79 2.22 -5.17
C ASN A 60 -33.99 1.59 -3.78
N SER A 61 -34.33 2.40 -2.78
CA SER A 61 -35.14 1.91 -1.66
C SER A 61 -36.46 1.39 -2.26
N GLY A 62 -36.49 0.09 -2.56
CA GLY A 62 -37.73 -0.64 -2.59
C GLY A 62 -38.33 -0.53 -1.21
N SER A 63 -39.27 0.40 -1.05
CA SER A 63 -40.17 0.47 0.08
C SER A 63 -40.83 -0.90 0.21
N ASN A 64 -40.34 -1.73 1.11
CA ASN A 64 -40.99 -2.97 1.49
C ASN A 64 -42.35 -2.59 2.12
N PRO A 65 -43.50 -2.99 1.56
CA PRO A 65 -44.77 -2.86 2.25
C PRO A 65 -44.72 -3.70 3.54
N PRO A 66 -45.52 -3.36 4.58
CA PRO A 66 -45.54 -4.14 5.80
C PRO A 66 -45.90 -5.60 5.50
N ALA A 67 -45.13 -6.51 6.08
CA ALA A 67 -45.29 -7.96 5.95
C ALA A 67 -46.75 -8.36 6.15
N GLN A 68 -47.37 -8.93 5.12
CA GLN A 68 -48.61 -9.68 5.26
C GLN A 68 -48.26 -11.11 5.64
N GLU A 69 -48.79 -11.48 6.80
CA GLU A 69 -48.79 -12.79 7.43
C GLU A 69 -49.43 -13.82 6.47
N VAL A 70 -48.63 -14.77 5.99
CA VAL A 70 -49.11 -15.92 5.21
C VAL A 70 -48.97 -17.15 6.09
N GLU A 71 -50.12 -17.69 6.51
CA GLU A 71 -50.25 -18.91 7.29
C GLU A 71 -49.67 -20.12 6.53
N VAL A 72 -48.75 -20.84 7.18
CA VAL A 72 -48.22 -22.12 6.72
C VAL A 72 -49.11 -23.24 7.29
N PRO A 73 -49.63 -24.19 6.48
CA PRO A 73 -50.42 -25.27 7.03
C PRO A 73 -49.55 -26.36 7.64
N GLU A 74 -50.03 -26.78 8.80
CA GLU A 74 -49.68 -27.89 9.67
C GLU A 74 -49.53 -29.24 8.93
N SER A 75 -48.44 -29.96 9.20
CA SER A 75 -48.30 -31.38 8.86
C SER A 75 -47.81 -32.16 10.08
N THR A 76 -48.53 -33.25 10.32
CA THR A 76 -48.70 -34.06 11.53
C THR A 76 -47.51 -34.93 11.96
N GLU A 77 -47.52 -35.25 13.26
CA GLU A 77 -46.56 -35.95 14.10
C GLU A 77 -46.46 -37.51 13.93
N ALA A 78 -45.26 -38.01 14.26
CA ALA A 78 -44.92 -39.24 15.02
C ALA A 78 -45.05 -40.64 14.36
N PRO A 79 -44.34 -41.70 14.85
CA PRO A 79 -43.63 -41.79 16.14
C PRO A 79 -42.19 -42.36 16.16
N ALA A 80 -41.60 -42.22 17.34
CA ALA A 80 -40.30 -42.71 17.77
C ALA A 80 -40.30 -44.21 18.15
N THR A 81 -39.14 -44.86 18.02
CA THR A 81 -38.69 -45.92 18.95
C THR A 81 -37.17 -46.12 18.88
N GLU A 82 -36.54 -45.77 19.99
CA GLU A 82 -35.39 -46.28 20.74
C GLU A 82 -34.32 -47.27 20.21
N VAL A 83 -33.16 -47.09 20.88
CA VAL A 83 -32.07 -47.98 21.36
C VAL A 83 -30.78 -48.20 20.52
N SER A 84 -29.69 -47.79 21.19
CA SER A 84 -28.43 -48.51 21.46
C SER A 84 -27.18 -48.30 20.60
N SER A 85 -26.14 -47.92 21.33
CA SER A 85 -24.69 -47.95 21.07
C SER A 85 -24.11 -49.31 20.65
N VAL A 86 -23.10 -49.28 19.78
CA VAL A 86 -21.74 -49.92 19.82
C VAL A 86 -21.13 -49.79 18.40
N GLU A 87 -20.01 -49.11 18.18
CA GLU A 87 -18.61 -49.60 18.20
C GLU A 87 -18.17 -50.41 16.94
N GLU A 88 -17.09 -49.90 16.32
CA GLU A 88 -16.12 -50.52 15.40
C GLU A 88 -16.61 -50.89 13.97
N GLU A 89 -15.81 -51.00 12.88
CA GLU A 89 -14.38 -51.24 12.66
C GLU A 89 -13.89 -50.58 11.35
N GLU A 90 -12.56 -50.40 11.28
CA GLU A 90 -11.80 -50.11 10.07
C GLU A 90 -11.67 -51.35 9.19
N GLU A 91 -11.74 -51.16 7.86
CA GLU A 91 -11.52 -52.24 6.90
C GLU A 91 -10.02 -52.53 6.72
N ASN A 92 -9.65 -53.74 7.13
CA ASN A 92 -8.45 -54.45 6.72
C ASN A 92 -8.51 -54.80 5.22
N ASN A 93 -7.34 -54.85 4.58
CA ASN A 93 -7.09 -55.87 3.57
C ASN A 93 -5.66 -56.39 3.70
N ASP A 94 -5.62 -57.72 3.77
CA ASP A 94 -4.53 -58.63 4.05
C ASP A 94 -3.52 -58.85 2.90
N ASP A 95 -2.45 -59.55 3.28
CA ASP A 95 -1.81 -60.67 2.54
C ASP A 95 -0.66 -60.32 1.57
N GLU A 96 0.51 -60.95 1.51
CA GLU A 96 1.31 -61.86 2.37
C GLU A 96 2.69 -61.98 1.68
N THR A 97 3.71 -62.40 2.43
CA THR A 97 4.97 -63.06 2.03
C THR A 97 6.23 -62.25 1.66
N ALA A 98 7.27 -62.48 2.48
CA ALA A 98 8.70 -62.13 2.32
C ALA A 98 9.48 -63.24 1.54
N PRO A 99 10.83 -63.29 1.46
CA PRO A 99 11.90 -62.31 1.76
C PRO A 99 12.92 -62.15 0.59
N VAL A 100 13.96 -61.28 0.71
CA VAL A 100 15.37 -61.52 0.28
C VAL A 100 16.26 -60.35 0.74
N GLU A 101 17.48 -60.71 1.16
CA GLU A 101 18.59 -59.90 1.69
C GLU A 101 19.14 -58.79 0.78
N THR A 102 19.81 -57.78 1.37
CA THR A 102 21.28 -57.60 1.27
C THR A 102 21.81 -56.39 2.06
N SER A 103 22.69 -56.69 3.02
CA SER A 103 23.93 -56.00 3.43
C SER A 103 24.03 -54.46 3.51
N ALA A 104 24.28 -53.97 4.73
CA ALA A 104 25.02 -52.75 5.04
C ALA A 104 26.53 -53.02 5.18
N PRO A 105 27.37 -51.96 5.20
CA PRO A 105 28.52 -51.97 6.10
C PRO A 105 28.62 -50.73 7.00
N VAL A 106 29.12 -51.03 8.20
CA VAL A 106 29.41 -50.19 9.37
C VAL A 106 30.73 -49.43 9.17
N VAL A 107 30.82 -48.19 9.66
CA VAL A 107 32.09 -47.46 9.86
C VAL A 107 32.34 -47.32 11.37
N PRO A 108 33.55 -47.68 11.87
CA PRO A 108 33.87 -47.59 13.29
C PRO A 108 34.62 -46.30 13.66
N SER A 109 34.51 -45.98 14.95
CA SER A 109 35.08 -44.85 15.69
C SER A 109 36.49 -45.09 16.23
N GLN A 110 37.12 -43.98 16.67
CA GLN A 110 38.27 -43.80 17.62
C GLN A 110 39.64 -43.40 17.02
N PRO A 111 40.56 -42.79 17.80
CA PRO A 111 40.40 -41.75 18.85
C PRO A 111 41.46 -40.61 18.75
N ALA A 112 41.37 -39.67 19.70
CA ALA A 112 42.24 -38.51 19.93
C ALA A 112 43.62 -38.85 20.52
N GLU A 113 44.62 -37.98 20.29
CA GLU A 113 45.76 -37.69 21.19
C GLU A 113 46.18 -36.20 21.08
N GLU A 114 46.81 -35.72 22.17
CA GLU A 114 47.09 -34.34 22.59
C GLU A 114 48.44 -33.74 22.11
N GLU A 115 48.84 -32.63 22.78
CA GLU A 115 50.05 -31.78 22.75
C GLU A 115 49.80 -30.47 21.97
N GLY A 116 49.97 -29.25 22.48
CA GLY A 116 50.56 -28.70 23.71
C GLY A 116 51.13 -27.30 23.40
N ASP A 117 50.95 -26.36 24.34
CA ASP A 117 51.71 -25.13 24.62
C ASP A 117 51.41 -23.77 23.90
N ASP A 118 50.76 -22.90 24.70
CA ASP A 118 51.18 -21.56 25.20
C ASP A 118 51.66 -20.44 24.26
N GLU A 119 50.97 -19.29 24.29
CA GLU A 119 51.43 -18.10 25.03
C GLU A 119 50.40 -16.95 25.06
N GLU A 120 50.44 -16.26 26.20
CA GLU A 120 49.59 -15.19 26.70
C GLU A 120 50.05 -13.81 26.23
N SER A 121 49.13 -12.90 25.87
CA SER A 121 49.33 -11.44 26.09
C SER A 121 48.02 -10.62 26.08
N ALA A 122 47.66 -10.14 27.27
CA ALA A 122 47.10 -8.83 27.66
C ALA A 122 45.97 -8.10 26.87
N PRO A 123 45.06 -7.39 27.57
CA PRO A 123 43.89 -6.73 26.99
C PRO A 123 44.21 -5.32 26.47
N VAL A 124 43.60 -4.95 25.35
CA VAL A 124 43.63 -3.58 24.82
C VAL A 124 42.34 -2.86 25.20
N GLU A 125 42.47 -1.90 26.11
CA GLU A 125 41.52 -0.77 26.24
C GLU A 125 41.48 0.01 24.92
N THR A 126 40.29 0.43 24.49
CA THR A 126 40.10 1.78 23.90
C THR A 126 38.61 2.17 23.88
N SER A 127 38.26 3.04 24.83
CA SER A 127 37.47 4.27 24.66
C SER A 127 36.33 4.32 23.62
N ALA A 128 35.10 4.29 24.13
CA ALA A 128 33.91 4.86 23.49
C ALA A 128 34.03 6.41 23.38
N PRO A 129 33.54 7.04 22.29
CA PRO A 129 33.45 8.50 22.24
C PRO A 129 32.20 8.99 22.98
N ALA A 130 32.44 10.00 23.81
CA ALA A 130 31.45 10.71 24.60
C ALA A 130 30.52 11.58 23.73
N VAL A 131 29.23 11.53 24.06
CA VAL A 131 28.19 12.47 23.65
C VAL A 131 28.41 13.80 24.39
N PRO A 132 28.50 14.97 23.72
CA PRO A 132 28.43 16.24 24.40
C PRO A 132 26.97 16.69 24.54
N SER A 133 26.60 16.91 25.79
CA SER A 133 25.35 17.50 26.27
C SER A 133 25.11 18.93 25.74
N GLN A 134 23.84 19.24 25.48
CA GLN A 134 23.30 20.58 25.25
C GLN A 134 23.63 21.56 26.39
N PRO A 135 23.57 22.87 26.10
CA PRO A 135 22.99 23.85 27.01
C PRO A 135 21.62 24.33 26.53
N ALA A 136 20.74 24.54 27.51
CA ALA A 136 19.44 25.19 27.41
C ALA A 136 19.56 26.73 27.24
N GLU A 137 18.40 27.38 27.12
CA GLU A 137 18.09 28.83 27.11
C GLU A 137 17.86 29.42 25.70
N GLU A 138 16.83 30.22 25.39
CA GLU A 138 15.73 30.84 26.14
C GLU A 138 14.50 31.04 25.22
N GLU A 139 13.36 31.11 25.89
CA GLU A 139 12.04 31.50 25.41
C GLU A 139 12.00 32.98 24.98
N SER A 140 11.59 33.27 23.73
CA SER A 140 11.03 34.59 23.41
C SER A 140 10.01 34.48 22.27
N THR A 141 8.76 34.80 22.62
CA THR A 141 7.64 34.95 21.70
C THR A 141 7.62 36.35 21.10
N PRO A 142 7.24 36.50 19.82
CA PRO A 142 6.59 37.72 19.38
C PRO A 142 5.15 37.44 18.95
N VAL A 143 4.26 38.19 19.59
CA VAL A 143 2.85 38.40 19.26
C VAL A 143 2.74 39.00 17.85
N VAL A 144 1.92 38.41 16.98
CA VAL A 144 1.42 39.06 15.76
C VAL A 144 -0.09 38.87 15.68
N GLU A 145 -0.82 39.99 15.73
CA GLU A 145 -2.27 40.07 15.54
C GLU A 145 -2.71 39.71 14.12
N PRO A 146 -3.95 39.20 13.93
CA PRO A 146 -4.47 38.89 12.60
C PRO A 146 -5.04 40.15 11.94
N THR A 147 -4.58 40.48 10.74
CA THR A 147 -5.24 41.47 9.88
C THR A 147 -5.96 40.75 8.74
N SER A 148 -7.25 41.05 8.65
CA SER A 148 -8.18 40.64 7.60
C SER A 148 -8.02 41.55 6.38
N ALA A 149 -7.94 40.97 5.17
CA ALA A 149 -8.65 41.47 3.99
C ALA A 149 -8.45 40.57 2.75
N ALA A 150 -9.60 40.13 2.24
CA ALA A 150 -9.96 39.58 0.93
C ALA A 150 -9.02 39.77 -0.29
N ALA A 151 -8.94 38.72 -1.10
CA ALA A 151 -9.23 38.78 -2.54
C ALA A 151 -9.48 37.38 -3.12
N ALA A 152 -10.66 37.14 -3.67
CA ALA A 152 -10.95 36.00 -4.52
C ALA A 152 -10.37 36.22 -5.94
N PRO A 153 -9.84 35.19 -6.61
CA PRO A 153 -9.79 35.16 -8.05
C PRO A 153 -10.80 34.16 -8.63
N THR A 154 -11.55 34.67 -9.58
CA THR A 154 -12.51 33.98 -10.44
C THR A 154 -11.86 32.87 -11.26
N SER A 155 -12.43 31.67 -11.21
CA SER A 155 -12.08 30.54 -12.09
C SER A 155 -12.47 30.86 -13.54
N GLY A 156 -11.47 30.99 -14.40
CA GLY A 156 -11.64 30.96 -15.86
C GLY A 156 -11.12 29.62 -16.37
N SER A 157 -12.03 28.73 -16.78
CA SER A 157 -11.69 27.52 -17.51
C SER A 157 -11.06 27.87 -18.86
N GLY A 158 -9.91 27.27 -19.14
CA GLY A 158 -9.27 27.30 -20.45
C GLY A 158 -8.51 26.01 -20.69
N SER A 159 -9.19 25.01 -21.26
CA SER A 159 -8.54 23.86 -21.90
C SER A 159 -7.64 24.36 -23.03
N GLY A 160 -6.35 24.14 -22.88
CA GLY A 160 -5.34 24.36 -23.92
C GLY A 160 -4.47 23.12 -24.04
N SER A 161 -4.85 22.23 -24.95
CA SER A 161 -4.00 21.10 -25.37
C SER A 161 -2.90 21.66 -26.28
N GLY A 162 -1.64 21.46 -25.88
CA GLY A 162 -0.47 21.91 -26.64
C GLY A 162 0.70 20.98 -26.41
N SER A 163 1.01 20.15 -27.42
CA SER A 163 2.22 19.35 -27.49
C SER A 163 3.46 20.25 -27.62
N GLY A 164 4.39 20.11 -26.68
CA GLY A 164 5.75 20.62 -26.76
C GLY A 164 6.68 19.69 -25.99
N SER A 165 7.70 19.14 -26.67
CA SER A 165 8.75 18.33 -26.06
C SER A 165 9.56 19.14 -25.06
N GLY A 166 9.59 18.64 -23.83
CA GLY A 166 10.23 19.18 -22.64
C GLY A 166 9.38 18.75 -21.45
N SER A 167 10.00 18.38 -20.32
CA SER A 167 9.34 18.12 -19.02
C SER A 167 8.35 19.26 -18.71
N GLY A 168 7.10 19.07 -19.11
CA GLY A 168 6.13 20.14 -19.30
C GLY A 168 4.75 19.60 -19.00
N GLY A 169 4.38 19.66 -17.73
CA GLY A 169 3.04 19.33 -17.24
C GLY A 169 2.97 18.28 -16.13
N ILE A 170 4.10 17.74 -15.64
CA ILE A 170 4.07 16.84 -14.48
C ILE A 170 3.81 17.68 -13.23
N THR A 171 2.73 17.38 -12.51
CA THR A 171 2.47 17.95 -11.18
C THR A 171 3.58 17.50 -10.24
N ARG A 172 4.25 18.42 -9.54
CA ARG A 172 5.36 18.12 -8.62
C ARG A 172 5.04 18.33 -7.14
N THR A 173 3.83 18.74 -6.85
CA THR A 173 3.38 19.07 -5.50
C THR A 173 2.11 18.32 -5.21
N ILE A 174 1.98 17.79 -4.00
CA ILE A 174 0.74 17.17 -3.52
C ILE A 174 -0.39 18.19 -3.68
N PRO A 175 -1.48 17.86 -4.40
CA PRO A 175 -2.62 18.77 -4.55
C PRO A 175 -3.31 19.03 -3.20
N ALA A 176 -4.08 20.11 -3.13
CA ALA A 176 -4.89 20.38 -1.95
C ALA A 176 -5.89 19.23 -1.71
N SER A 177 -5.97 18.76 -0.46
CA SER A 177 -6.93 17.72 -0.10
C SER A 177 -8.37 18.27 -0.07
N SER A 178 -9.34 17.42 -0.41
CA SER A 178 -10.77 17.73 -0.27
C SER A 178 -11.29 17.54 1.16
N GLY A 179 -10.41 17.13 2.08
CA GLY A 179 -10.69 16.74 3.45
C GLY A 179 -9.74 15.63 3.90
N SER A 180 -9.90 15.14 5.12
CA SER A 180 -9.13 14.00 5.65
C SER A 180 -10.00 12.93 6.30
N THR A 181 -9.53 11.69 6.26
CA THR A 181 -10.13 10.54 6.92
C THR A 181 -9.04 9.63 7.50
N ASN A 182 -9.33 9.03 8.64
CA ASN A 182 -8.44 8.08 9.29
C ASN A 182 -9.05 6.68 9.25
N ALA A 183 -8.25 5.66 8.98
CA ALA A 183 -8.66 4.27 9.04
C ALA A 183 -7.84 3.49 10.07
N ALA A 184 -8.52 2.63 10.85
CA ALA A 184 -7.85 1.74 11.78
C ALA A 184 -7.22 0.52 11.10
N THR A 185 -7.71 0.16 9.91
CA THR A 185 -7.30 -1.01 9.11
C THR A 185 -7.16 -0.62 7.64
N ALA A 186 -6.55 -1.49 6.83
CA ALA A 186 -6.45 -1.29 5.39
C ALA A 186 -7.85 -1.23 4.76
N ILE A 187 -8.00 -0.41 3.73
CA ILE A 187 -9.27 -0.25 3.01
C ILE A 187 -9.26 -1.18 1.78
N PRO A 188 -10.11 -2.22 1.75
CA PRO A 188 -10.22 -3.08 0.58
C PRO A 188 -10.94 -2.39 -0.57
N VAL A 189 -10.47 -2.60 -1.81
CA VAL A 189 -11.05 -2.05 -3.05
C VAL A 189 -11.16 -3.17 -4.09
N SER A 190 -12.38 -3.52 -4.48
CA SER A 190 -12.65 -4.60 -5.46
C SER A 190 -13.13 -4.11 -6.83
N GLY A 191 -13.44 -2.82 -6.94
CA GLY A 191 -13.89 -2.16 -8.17
C GLY A 191 -13.15 -0.84 -8.34
N GLU A 192 -13.89 0.26 -8.45
CA GLU A 192 -13.31 1.59 -8.52
C GLU A 192 -13.54 2.35 -7.21
N LEU A 193 -12.50 3.01 -6.71
CA LEU A 193 -12.60 4.01 -5.64
C LEU A 193 -12.00 5.32 -6.16
N ASP A 194 -12.86 6.34 -6.28
CA ASP A 194 -12.45 7.72 -6.49
C ASP A 194 -12.50 8.46 -5.14
N GLY A 195 -11.32 8.80 -4.63
CA GLY A 195 -11.18 9.47 -3.35
C GLY A 195 -11.49 10.95 -3.39
N GLY A 196 -11.72 11.56 -4.56
CA GLY A 196 -12.04 12.99 -4.68
C GLY A 196 -10.93 13.93 -4.21
N MET A 197 -9.68 13.47 -4.15
CA MET A 197 -8.52 14.08 -3.48
C MET A 197 -8.62 14.12 -1.95
N MET A 198 -9.35 13.19 -1.33
CA MET A 198 -9.30 13.02 0.13
C MET A 198 -7.92 12.56 0.60
N TYR A 199 -7.54 13.03 1.78
CA TYR A 199 -6.37 12.58 2.52
C TYR A 199 -6.73 11.38 3.40
N TYR A 200 -6.02 10.27 3.23
CA TYR A 200 -6.22 9.02 3.97
C TYR A 200 -4.99 8.74 4.80
N ASP A 201 -5.18 8.45 6.08
CA ASP A 201 -4.10 8.03 6.96
C ASP A 201 -4.53 6.93 7.94
N ARG A 202 -3.56 6.26 8.55
CA ARG A 202 -3.80 5.23 9.56
C ARG A 202 -3.90 5.83 10.95
N SER A 203 -4.93 5.45 11.70
CA SER A 203 -5.08 5.82 13.11
C SER A 203 -5.52 4.61 13.95
N PRO A 204 -4.67 4.10 14.87
CA PRO A 204 -3.30 4.56 15.14
C PRO A 204 -2.38 4.35 13.93
N ALA A 205 -1.29 5.14 13.86
CA ALA A 205 -0.23 4.93 12.88
C ALA A 205 0.41 3.56 13.10
N VAL A 206 0.72 2.87 12.00
CA VAL A 206 1.29 1.52 11.98
C VAL A 206 2.69 1.47 11.37
N CYS A 207 3.17 2.56 10.77
CA CYS A 207 4.53 2.69 10.25
C CYS A 207 5.59 2.32 11.30
N LYS A 208 6.56 1.49 10.91
CA LYS A 208 7.71 1.05 11.72
C LYS A 208 9.01 1.14 10.93
N ASP A 209 9.13 2.25 10.19
CA ASP A 209 10.22 2.48 9.23
C ASP A 209 10.31 1.32 8.22
N GLN A 210 11.51 0.82 7.97
CA GLN A 210 11.81 -0.27 7.03
C GLN A 210 11.57 -1.67 7.62
N THR A 211 10.72 -1.79 8.63
CA THR A 211 10.36 -3.10 9.21
C THR A 211 9.16 -3.66 8.48
N GLU A 212 9.35 -4.75 7.73
CA GLU A 212 8.29 -5.50 7.05
C GLU A 212 7.11 -5.81 7.96
N THR A 213 5.99 -5.12 7.72
CA THR A 213 4.75 -5.24 8.50
C THR A 213 3.67 -6.05 7.77
N GLY A 214 3.70 -6.05 6.44
CA GLY A 214 2.85 -6.86 5.58
C GLY A 214 1.52 -6.21 5.20
N GLU A 215 0.76 -6.93 4.37
CA GLU A 215 -0.44 -6.42 3.67
C GLU A 215 -1.52 -5.82 4.58
N ALA A 216 -1.68 -6.29 5.84
CA ALA A 216 -2.70 -5.77 6.75
C ALA A 216 -2.43 -4.32 7.21
N ASP A 217 -1.17 -3.91 7.19
CA ASP A 217 -0.73 -2.57 7.55
C ASP A 217 -0.68 -1.63 6.33
N ALA A 218 -1.22 -2.10 5.19
CA ALA A 218 -1.43 -1.28 4.02
C ALA A 218 -2.44 -0.13 4.26
N MET A 219 -2.38 0.94 3.47
CA MET A 219 -3.48 1.92 3.41
C MET A 219 -4.64 1.37 2.57
N PHE A 220 -4.34 0.85 1.37
CA PHE A 220 -5.33 0.25 0.47
C PHE A 220 -4.90 -1.15 0.00
N ILE A 221 -5.87 -2.06 -0.09
CA ILE A 221 -5.69 -3.39 -0.68
C ILE A 221 -6.62 -3.49 -1.89
N LEU A 222 -6.04 -3.54 -3.08
CA LEU A 222 -6.75 -3.63 -4.35
C LEU A 222 -6.83 -5.08 -4.80
N GLU A 223 -8.04 -5.56 -5.07
CA GLU A 223 -8.26 -6.83 -5.77
C GLU A 223 -7.86 -6.72 -7.25
N ASP A 224 -7.78 -7.87 -7.93
CA ASP A 224 -7.47 -7.92 -9.36
C ASP A 224 -8.47 -7.12 -10.20
N GLY A 225 -7.96 -6.21 -11.01
CA GLY A 225 -8.71 -5.30 -11.87
C GLY A 225 -9.19 -4.01 -11.19
N ALA A 226 -8.92 -3.80 -9.89
CA ALA A 226 -9.40 -2.63 -9.18
C ALA A 226 -8.68 -1.34 -9.59
N THR A 227 -9.39 -0.21 -9.46
CA THR A 227 -8.85 1.14 -9.72
C THR A 227 -8.97 2.03 -8.48
N LEU A 228 -7.87 2.68 -8.11
CA LEU A 228 -7.83 3.71 -7.09
C LEU A 228 -7.44 5.03 -7.74
N ARG A 229 -8.22 6.09 -7.51
CA ARG A 229 -7.91 7.39 -8.10
C ARG A 229 -8.18 8.57 -7.18
N ASN A 230 -7.45 9.66 -7.39
CA ASN A 230 -7.58 10.93 -6.68
C ASN A 230 -7.51 10.75 -5.15
N VAL A 231 -6.38 10.26 -4.67
CA VAL A 231 -6.16 9.97 -3.25
C VAL A 231 -4.83 10.58 -2.81
N ILE A 232 -4.79 11.10 -1.59
CA ILE A 232 -3.54 11.47 -0.90
C ILE A 232 -3.40 10.52 0.29
N ILE A 233 -2.21 9.94 0.45
CA ILE A 233 -1.88 8.96 1.47
C ILE A 233 -0.85 9.58 2.42
N GLY A 234 -1.20 9.63 3.70
CA GLY A 234 -0.37 10.17 4.76
C GLY A 234 0.70 9.22 5.29
N PRO A 235 1.51 9.66 6.26
CA PRO A 235 2.70 8.95 6.77
C PRO A 235 2.38 7.81 7.77
N GLY A 236 1.16 7.72 8.29
CA GLY A 236 0.81 6.76 9.34
C GLY A 236 0.67 5.32 8.83
N GLN A 237 0.54 5.12 7.52
CA GLN A 237 0.59 3.79 6.88
C GLN A 237 2.00 3.20 6.91
N ALA A 238 2.11 1.89 7.10
CA ALA A 238 3.39 1.19 6.96
C ALA A 238 3.64 0.79 5.50
N GLU A 239 2.59 0.28 4.86
CA GLU A 239 2.60 -0.13 3.47
C GLU A 239 1.56 0.67 2.66
N GLY A 240 1.93 1.22 1.50
CA GLY A 240 1.05 2.19 0.83
C GLY A 240 -0.17 1.50 0.21
N VAL A 241 -0.01 1.02 -1.02
CA VAL A 241 -1.07 0.34 -1.78
C VAL A 241 -0.62 -1.05 -2.21
N HIS A 242 -1.37 -2.09 -1.83
CA HIS A 242 -1.13 -3.47 -2.26
C HIS A 242 -2.08 -3.85 -3.38
N CYS A 243 -1.54 -4.19 -4.55
CA CYS A 243 -2.31 -4.76 -5.66
C CYS A 243 -2.16 -6.29 -5.68
N LYS A 244 -3.24 -7.00 -5.37
CA LYS A 244 -3.28 -8.48 -5.34
C LYS A 244 -3.26 -9.11 -6.74
N GLY A 245 -3.75 -8.36 -7.72
CA GLY A 245 -3.71 -8.68 -9.15
C GLY A 245 -3.23 -7.49 -9.95
N THR A 246 -3.64 -7.42 -11.21
CA THR A 246 -3.51 -6.19 -12.00
C THR A 246 -4.32 -5.08 -11.35
N CYS A 247 -3.83 -3.85 -11.36
CA CYS A 247 -4.54 -2.71 -10.78
C CYS A 247 -4.22 -1.42 -11.53
N THR A 248 -5.07 -0.41 -11.34
CA THR A 248 -4.84 0.92 -11.89
C THR A 248 -4.81 1.95 -10.76
N LEU A 249 -3.72 2.72 -10.67
CA LEU A 249 -3.59 3.87 -9.77
C LEU A 249 -3.56 5.14 -10.64
N GLU A 250 -4.52 6.05 -10.44
CA GLU A 250 -4.57 7.31 -11.17
C GLU A 250 -4.54 8.51 -10.22
N ASN A 251 -3.55 9.38 -10.35
CA ASN A 251 -3.45 10.58 -9.51
C ASN A 251 -3.47 10.24 -8.00
N VAL A 252 -2.64 9.28 -7.60
CA VAL A 252 -2.44 8.85 -6.20
C VAL A 252 -1.14 9.45 -5.67
N TRP A 253 -1.21 10.10 -4.52
CA TRP A 253 -0.10 10.84 -3.91
C TRP A 253 0.30 10.21 -2.58
N PHE A 254 1.59 9.98 -2.38
CA PHE A 254 2.16 9.47 -1.14
C PHE A 254 3.01 10.58 -0.50
N GLU A 255 2.55 11.11 0.63
CA GLU A 255 3.22 12.23 1.32
C GLU A 255 4.56 11.83 1.93
N ASP A 256 4.63 10.64 2.51
CA ASP A 256 5.84 10.08 3.11
C ASP A 256 5.73 8.56 3.06
N VAL A 257 6.70 7.92 2.41
CA VAL A 257 6.68 6.48 2.18
C VAL A 257 7.48 5.79 3.28
N CYS A 258 6.77 5.09 4.16
CA CYS A 258 7.35 4.36 5.29
C CYS A 258 8.26 3.20 4.83
N GLU A 259 7.69 2.17 4.19
CA GLU A 259 8.42 1.02 3.64
C GLU A 259 8.39 1.03 2.11
N ASP A 260 7.20 0.78 1.55
CA ASP A 260 6.88 0.78 0.12
C ASP A 260 5.63 1.60 -0.17
N ALA A 261 5.63 2.39 -1.25
CA ALA A 261 4.42 3.10 -1.67
C ALA A 261 3.44 2.15 -2.37
N ILE A 262 3.94 1.26 -3.22
CA ILE A 262 3.12 0.40 -4.07
C ILE A 262 3.73 -1.00 -4.15
N THR A 263 2.95 -2.01 -3.78
CA THR A 263 3.34 -3.42 -3.87
C THR A 263 2.50 -4.14 -4.91
N LEU A 264 3.15 -4.66 -5.96
CA LEU A 264 2.53 -5.31 -7.11
C LEU A 264 2.68 -6.84 -7.05
N LYS A 265 1.57 -7.56 -6.94
CA LYS A 265 1.52 -9.02 -6.79
C LYS A 265 0.85 -9.76 -7.96
N GLN A 266 0.54 -9.07 -9.08
CA GLN A 266 -0.09 -9.70 -10.24
C GLN A 266 0.68 -10.94 -10.72
N LYS A 267 -0.03 -11.98 -11.16
CA LYS A 267 0.60 -13.20 -11.72
C LYS A 267 0.96 -13.07 -13.20
N SER A 268 0.34 -12.11 -13.88
CA SER A 268 0.52 -11.76 -15.29
C SER A 268 -0.28 -10.48 -15.58
N GLY A 269 -0.22 -9.97 -16.81
CA GLY A 269 -0.97 -8.77 -17.21
C GLY A 269 -0.21 -7.48 -16.91
N THR A 270 -0.92 -6.36 -16.94
CA THR A 270 -0.34 -5.02 -16.78
C THR A 270 -1.04 -4.27 -15.65
N SER A 271 -0.26 -3.77 -14.70
CA SER A 271 -0.71 -2.75 -13.75
C SER A 271 -0.32 -1.36 -14.25
N ILE A 272 -1.17 -0.37 -14.01
CA ILE A 272 -1.00 1.00 -14.52
C ILE A 272 -0.86 1.95 -13.33
N ILE A 273 0.15 2.80 -13.36
CA ILE A 273 0.35 3.93 -12.44
C ILE A 273 0.43 5.18 -13.32
N ARG A 274 -0.56 6.07 -13.21
CA ARG A 274 -0.66 7.26 -14.07
C ARG A 274 -0.93 8.52 -13.27
N GLY A 275 -0.06 9.51 -13.38
CA GLY A 275 -0.16 10.72 -12.58
C GLY A 275 0.11 10.44 -11.10
N GLY A 276 0.06 11.49 -10.28
CA GLY A 276 0.36 11.38 -8.86
C GLY A 276 1.85 11.53 -8.57
N GLY A 277 2.23 11.17 -7.36
CA GLY A 277 3.63 11.21 -6.97
C GLY A 277 3.93 10.59 -5.61
N ALA A 278 5.21 10.38 -5.33
CA ALA A 278 5.68 9.84 -4.05
C ALA A 278 6.89 10.63 -3.54
N PHE A 279 6.92 10.83 -2.23
CA PHE A 279 7.99 11.55 -1.53
C PHE A 279 8.58 10.67 -0.43
N HIS A 280 9.86 10.89 -0.12
CA HIS A 280 10.56 10.33 1.06
C HIS A 280 10.63 8.79 1.12
N ALA A 281 10.69 8.13 -0.05
CA ALA A 281 10.78 6.67 -0.15
C ALA A 281 12.22 6.15 0.02
N SER A 282 12.64 5.96 1.27
CA SER A 282 14.04 5.61 1.61
C SER A 282 14.63 4.42 0.83
N ASP A 283 13.87 3.34 0.60
CA ASP A 283 14.33 2.17 -0.19
C ASP A 283 13.75 2.17 -1.61
N LYS A 284 12.44 2.04 -1.75
CA LYS A 284 11.77 1.93 -3.05
C LYS A 284 10.34 2.45 -3.01
N VAL A 285 9.87 2.93 -4.16
CA VAL A 285 8.48 3.39 -4.33
C VAL A 285 7.60 2.22 -4.76
N VAL A 286 8.03 1.47 -5.78
CA VAL A 286 7.28 0.33 -6.32
C VAL A 286 8.05 -0.97 -6.10
N GLN A 287 7.52 -1.82 -5.23
CA GLN A 287 7.97 -3.20 -5.03
C GLN A 287 7.22 -4.13 -5.99
N PHE A 288 7.92 -4.67 -6.99
CA PHE A 288 7.32 -5.56 -7.99
C PHE A 288 7.64 -7.03 -7.68
N ASN A 289 6.74 -7.65 -6.91
CA ASN A 289 6.85 -9.05 -6.49
C ASN A 289 6.30 -10.04 -7.54
N GLY A 290 5.23 -9.63 -8.21
CA GLY A 290 4.48 -10.40 -9.21
C GLY A 290 5.24 -10.68 -10.52
N ARG A 291 4.50 -10.80 -11.62
CA ARG A 291 4.98 -11.06 -12.99
C ARG A 291 4.13 -10.27 -14.00
N GLY A 292 4.65 -10.08 -15.20
CA GLY A 292 3.98 -9.27 -16.22
C GLY A 292 4.57 -7.88 -16.28
N THR A 293 3.73 -6.84 -16.43
CA THR A 293 4.17 -5.48 -16.71
C THR A 293 3.64 -4.49 -15.67
N VAL A 294 4.42 -3.46 -15.39
CA VAL A 294 3.95 -2.20 -14.80
C VAL A 294 4.25 -1.05 -15.76
N GLU A 295 3.24 -0.23 -16.03
CA GLU A 295 3.35 1.01 -16.80
C GLU A 295 3.24 2.20 -15.85
N ILE A 296 4.27 3.04 -15.79
CA ILE A 296 4.34 4.23 -14.96
C ILE A 296 4.44 5.45 -15.86
N SER A 297 3.44 6.33 -15.78
CA SER A 297 3.33 7.51 -16.64
C SER A 297 2.95 8.76 -15.87
N ASP A 298 3.42 9.92 -16.32
CA ASP A 298 3.05 11.24 -15.78
C ASP A 298 3.29 11.40 -14.26
N PHE A 299 4.24 10.64 -13.71
CA PHE A 299 4.46 10.49 -12.27
C PHE A 299 5.61 11.38 -11.78
N TYR A 300 5.48 11.93 -10.56
CA TYR A 300 6.55 12.65 -9.88
C TYR A 300 7.12 11.84 -8.72
N VAL A 301 8.44 11.80 -8.59
CA VAL A 301 9.09 11.18 -7.44
C VAL A 301 10.24 12.05 -6.94
N GLU A 302 10.31 12.26 -5.63
CA GLU A 302 11.34 13.06 -4.96
C GLU A 302 11.82 12.37 -3.69
N ASP A 303 13.11 12.47 -3.38
CA ASP A 303 13.73 11.86 -2.21
C ASP A 303 13.42 10.35 -2.10
N TYR A 304 14.05 9.57 -3.00
CA TYR A 304 13.72 8.15 -3.16
C TYR A 304 14.95 7.27 -3.41
N GLY A 305 14.91 6.03 -2.92
CA GLY A 305 15.97 5.06 -3.17
C GLY A 305 15.89 4.43 -4.57
N LYS A 306 14.72 3.92 -4.97
CA LYS A 306 14.46 3.31 -6.29
C LYS A 306 13.01 3.55 -6.70
N LEU A 307 12.74 3.96 -7.94
CA LEU A 307 11.34 4.09 -8.36
C LEU A 307 10.68 2.70 -8.47
N VAL A 308 11.31 1.74 -9.18
CA VAL A 308 10.82 0.36 -9.26
C VAL A 308 11.92 -0.63 -8.90
N ARG A 309 11.61 -1.62 -8.07
CA ARG A 309 12.45 -2.80 -7.86
C ARG A 309 11.70 -4.09 -8.17
N ALA A 310 12.15 -4.82 -9.19
CA ALA A 310 11.76 -6.22 -9.37
C ALA A 310 12.32 -7.05 -8.21
N CYS A 311 11.51 -7.85 -7.51
CA CYS A 311 12.01 -8.57 -6.35
C CYS A 311 13.24 -9.45 -6.68
N GLY A 312 14.35 -9.22 -5.98
CA GLY A 312 15.64 -9.85 -6.28
C GLY A 312 15.87 -11.20 -5.60
N ASN A 313 15.21 -11.43 -4.48
CA ASN A 313 15.44 -12.58 -3.59
C ASN A 313 14.14 -13.14 -2.97
N CYS A 314 12.99 -12.89 -3.62
CA CYS A 314 11.72 -13.41 -3.16
C CYS A 314 11.73 -14.95 -3.10
N LYS A 315 10.92 -15.53 -2.20
CA LYS A 315 10.59 -16.96 -2.28
C LYS A 315 9.90 -17.23 -3.61
N ASP A 316 10.22 -18.37 -4.24
CA ASP A 316 9.74 -18.73 -5.58
C ASP A 316 9.97 -17.63 -6.63
N ASN A 317 11.16 -17.00 -6.57
CA ASN A 317 11.51 -15.92 -7.48
C ASN A 317 11.53 -16.36 -8.95
N GLY A 318 11.46 -15.38 -9.84
CA GLY A 318 11.43 -15.57 -11.27
C GLY A 318 10.95 -14.32 -11.99
N GLY A 319 10.63 -14.47 -13.27
CA GLY A 319 10.17 -13.41 -14.14
C GLY A 319 9.32 -13.95 -15.30
N PRO A 320 9.11 -13.14 -16.35
CA PRO A 320 9.60 -11.77 -16.49
C PRO A 320 8.76 -10.76 -15.70
N ARG A 321 9.43 -9.71 -15.23
CA ARG A 321 8.86 -8.44 -14.74
C ARG A 321 9.31 -7.33 -15.68
N ASN A 322 8.37 -6.71 -16.36
CA ASN A 322 8.62 -5.65 -17.32
C ASN A 322 8.21 -4.31 -16.74
N VAL A 323 9.06 -3.32 -16.89
CA VAL A 323 8.86 -1.96 -16.39
C VAL A 323 8.84 -1.01 -17.58
N VAL A 324 7.77 -0.24 -17.72
CA VAL A 324 7.64 0.80 -18.74
C VAL A 324 7.46 2.12 -18.02
N ILE A 325 8.39 3.05 -18.25
CA ILE A 325 8.43 4.37 -17.63
C ILE A 325 8.36 5.40 -18.74
N GLU A 326 7.35 6.26 -18.66
CA GLU A 326 7.11 7.30 -19.66
C GLU A 326 6.79 8.64 -18.98
N ASN A 327 7.40 9.73 -19.44
CA ASN A 327 7.05 11.08 -18.99
C ASN A 327 7.03 11.23 -17.46
N ILE A 328 8.09 10.79 -16.77
CA ILE A 328 8.25 11.00 -15.33
C ILE A 328 9.27 12.10 -15.03
N ALA A 329 9.18 12.67 -13.84
CA ALA A 329 10.22 13.51 -13.26
C ALA A 329 10.65 12.93 -11.92
N ALA A 330 11.95 12.64 -11.81
CA ALA A 330 12.55 12.01 -10.65
C ALA A 330 13.71 12.86 -10.10
N VAL A 331 13.57 13.31 -8.86
CA VAL A 331 14.46 14.30 -8.24
C VAL A 331 15.03 13.73 -6.93
N ASP A 332 16.29 14.06 -6.62
CA ASP A 332 16.97 13.74 -5.37
C ASP A 332 16.89 12.25 -4.99
N GLY A 333 17.15 11.35 -5.95
CA GLY A 333 17.01 9.92 -5.69
C GLY A 333 17.95 8.98 -6.42
N GLY A 334 17.59 7.70 -6.41
CA GLY A 334 18.36 6.61 -7.02
C GLY A 334 17.85 6.24 -8.42
N VAL A 335 17.99 4.96 -8.76
CA VAL A 335 17.65 4.45 -10.11
C VAL A 335 16.14 4.41 -10.34
N LEU A 336 15.74 4.55 -11.60
CA LEU A 336 14.34 4.42 -12.01
C LEU A 336 13.86 2.96 -12.00
N CYS A 337 14.72 2.00 -12.34
CA CYS A 337 14.36 0.59 -12.29
C CYS A 337 15.54 -0.34 -11.95
N GLY A 338 15.33 -1.27 -11.02
CA GLY A 338 16.22 -2.38 -10.74
C GLY A 338 15.63 -3.71 -11.22
N ILE A 339 16.22 -4.33 -12.23
CA ILE A 339 15.66 -5.51 -12.93
C ILE A 339 16.59 -6.74 -12.84
N ASN A 340 16.02 -7.95 -12.81
CA ASN A 340 16.77 -9.21 -12.77
C ASN A 340 16.87 -9.84 -14.16
N THR A 341 18.02 -9.64 -14.83
CA THR A 341 18.19 -9.99 -16.24
C THR A 341 18.15 -11.50 -16.51
N ASN A 342 18.59 -12.31 -15.54
CA ASN A 342 18.52 -13.78 -15.61
C ASN A 342 17.08 -14.31 -15.62
N TYR A 343 16.10 -13.52 -15.19
CA TYR A 343 14.68 -13.85 -15.24
C TYR A 343 13.94 -13.25 -16.44
N GLY A 344 14.68 -12.59 -17.35
CA GLY A 344 14.10 -11.96 -18.54
C GLY A 344 13.36 -10.65 -18.25
N ASP A 345 13.62 -10.04 -17.10
CA ASP A 345 13.05 -8.74 -16.74
C ASP A 345 13.52 -7.66 -17.74
N THR A 346 12.65 -6.71 -18.05
CA THR A 346 12.97 -5.58 -18.93
C THR A 346 12.57 -4.25 -18.33
N CYS A 347 13.26 -3.19 -18.73
CA CYS A 347 12.94 -1.82 -18.38
C CYS A 347 13.08 -0.91 -19.60
N THR A 348 12.04 -0.12 -19.87
CA THR A 348 12.05 0.92 -20.91
C THR A 348 11.74 2.25 -20.27
N ILE A 349 12.58 3.24 -20.54
CA ILE A 349 12.45 4.60 -20.02
C ILE A 349 12.34 5.53 -21.22
N SER A 350 11.31 6.36 -21.25
CA SER A 350 11.07 7.30 -22.34
C SER A 350 10.60 8.66 -21.84
N ASN A 351 11.03 9.74 -22.50
CA ASN A 351 10.58 11.11 -22.24
C ASN A 351 10.68 11.54 -20.77
N SER A 352 11.65 11.01 -20.03
CA SER A 352 11.73 11.13 -18.57
C SER A 352 13.00 11.85 -18.15
N CYS A 353 13.02 12.38 -16.93
CA CYS A 353 14.23 12.93 -16.34
C CYS A 353 14.55 12.28 -14.99
N GLN A 354 15.85 12.14 -14.70
CA GLN A 354 16.37 11.86 -13.36
C GLN A 354 17.62 12.73 -13.17
N ASP A 355 17.60 13.60 -12.17
CA ASP A 355 18.57 14.71 -11.96
C ASP A 355 20.04 14.32 -11.69
N SER A 356 20.32 13.04 -11.51
CA SER A 356 21.64 12.45 -11.32
C SER A 356 22.00 11.42 -12.40
N GLY A 357 21.20 11.33 -13.48
CA GLY A 357 21.39 10.40 -14.60
C GLY A 357 21.18 8.92 -14.27
N LYS A 358 20.63 8.58 -13.10
CA LYS A 358 20.45 7.20 -12.63
C LYS A 358 19.22 6.58 -13.27
N THR A 359 19.44 5.71 -14.25
CA THR A 359 18.36 5.05 -15.01
C THR A 359 18.08 3.64 -14.48
N CYS A 360 18.99 2.70 -14.73
CA CYS A 360 18.80 1.29 -14.44
C CYS A 360 19.91 0.71 -13.57
N ASP A 361 19.56 -0.29 -12.77
CA ASP A 361 20.51 -1.25 -12.22
C ASP A 361 20.11 -2.67 -12.65
N LEU A 362 21.09 -3.44 -13.13
CA LEU A 362 20.89 -4.81 -13.60
C LEU A 362 21.41 -5.80 -12.56
N PHE A 363 20.62 -6.83 -12.29
CA PHE A 363 20.92 -7.84 -11.28
C PHE A 363 20.81 -9.26 -11.85
N GLU A 364 21.47 -10.17 -11.16
CA GLU A 364 21.17 -11.60 -11.15
C GLU A 364 20.33 -11.89 -9.90
N GLY A 365 19.04 -12.13 -10.11
CA GLY A 365 18.10 -12.49 -9.04
C GLY A 365 18.26 -13.95 -8.63
N ASN A 366 17.89 -14.25 -7.38
CA ASN A 366 17.91 -15.58 -6.80
C ASN A 366 16.57 -15.88 -6.10
N SER A 367 16.43 -17.11 -5.62
CA SER A 367 15.26 -17.57 -4.86
C SER A 367 15.63 -18.21 -3.50
N ASP A 368 16.88 -18.04 -3.06
CA ASP A 368 17.38 -18.60 -1.81
C ASP A 368 17.37 -17.57 -0.65
N GLY A 369 16.93 -16.34 -0.93
CA GLY A 369 16.85 -15.24 0.03
C GLY A 369 18.14 -14.46 0.18
N SER A 370 19.23 -14.85 -0.49
CA SER A 370 20.48 -14.08 -0.48
C SER A 370 20.32 -12.75 -1.20
N GLU A 371 21.16 -11.76 -0.89
CA GLU A 371 21.14 -10.49 -1.61
C GLU A 371 21.48 -10.72 -3.10
N PRO A 372 20.67 -10.24 -4.06
CA PRO A 372 20.93 -10.41 -5.49
C PRO A 372 22.25 -9.77 -5.92
N THR A 373 22.97 -10.43 -6.82
CA THR A 373 24.24 -9.91 -7.34
C THR A 373 23.97 -8.77 -8.32
N LYS A 374 24.53 -7.59 -8.06
CA LYS A 374 24.51 -6.48 -9.03
C LYS A 374 25.49 -6.77 -10.17
N LEU A 375 25.00 -6.74 -11.40
CA LEU A 375 25.77 -6.99 -12.61
C LEU A 375 26.34 -5.70 -13.21
N SER A 376 25.50 -4.67 -13.35
CA SER A 376 25.89 -3.39 -13.94
C SER A 376 24.89 -2.27 -13.60
N SER A 377 25.26 -1.04 -13.96
CA SER A 377 24.39 0.13 -13.94
C SER A 377 24.27 0.73 -15.33
N GLY A 378 23.12 1.36 -15.58
CA GLY A 378 22.77 2.04 -16.83
C GLY A 378 22.15 1.13 -17.90
N PRO A 379 21.73 1.72 -19.04
CA PRO A 379 21.11 0.98 -20.13
C PRO A 379 22.11 0.07 -20.84
N ASP A 380 21.72 -1.19 -21.07
CA ASP A 380 22.48 -2.17 -21.86
C ASP A 380 22.00 -2.26 -23.32
N GLY A 381 20.95 -1.52 -23.67
CA GLY A 381 20.33 -1.51 -25.00
C GLY A 381 19.47 -2.75 -25.28
N THR A 382 19.35 -3.69 -24.34
CA THR A 382 18.61 -4.94 -24.49
C THR A 382 17.57 -5.10 -23.39
N SER A 383 18.02 -5.30 -22.15
CA SER A 383 17.19 -5.49 -20.96
C SER A 383 16.74 -4.14 -20.39
N CYS A 384 17.60 -3.13 -20.42
CA CYS A 384 17.26 -1.74 -20.11
C CYS A 384 17.54 -0.82 -21.31
N LYS A 385 16.53 -0.02 -21.66
CA LYS A 385 16.60 0.99 -22.71
C LYS A 385 16.12 2.33 -22.17
N ALA A 386 16.84 3.40 -22.51
CA ALA A 386 16.46 4.77 -22.18
C ALA A 386 16.50 5.62 -23.44
N ASP A 387 15.35 6.17 -23.82
CA ASP A 387 15.16 7.03 -24.99
C ASP A 387 14.64 8.39 -24.52
N SER A 388 15.09 9.49 -25.15
CA SER A 388 14.65 10.85 -24.78
C SER A 388 14.75 11.15 -23.27
N PHE A 389 15.86 10.72 -22.65
CA PHE A 389 16.11 10.87 -21.22
C PHE A 389 16.99 12.10 -20.92
N SER A 390 16.70 12.79 -19.80
CA SER A 390 17.40 14.00 -19.37
C SER A 390 17.98 13.86 -17.95
N GLU A 391 19.18 14.39 -17.73
CA GLU A 391 19.80 14.53 -16.39
C GLU A 391 19.37 15.83 -15.68
N THR A 392 18.34 16.50 -16.20
CA THR A 392 17.76 17.69 -15.61
C THR A 392 16.25 17.56 -15.64
N CYS A 393 15.68 17.59 -14.44
CA CYS A 393 14.29 17.86 -14.15
C CYS A 393 14.15 19.34 -13.75
#